data_AF-A0A3M8P7Z9-F1
#
_entry.id   AF-A0A3M8P7Z9-F1
#
_cell.length_a   1.000
_cell.length_b   1.000
_cell.length_c   1.000
_cell.angle_alpha   90.00
_cell.angle_beta   90.00
_cell.angle_gamma   90.00
#
_symmetry.space_group_name_H-M   'P 1'
#
loop_
_entity.id
_entity.type
_entity.pdbx_description
1 polymer ?
#
loop_
_entity_poly.entity_id
_entity_poly.type
_entity_poly.pdbx_seq_one_letter_code
_entity_poly.pdbx_strand_id
1 'polypeptide(L)'
;MNNDYHVKKVFHPAHGEFYQFFKIDQATGQETAVSPFDAGMFQPIDKPPQPEILSIVSKRGADASGYYTGDKFTVIKGSKFAASTSPRCPERYIQLREDLVLEGLLVPIHNQLLLMEDVEFVSPTNAMGAVIGGWVRGPHGWR
;
A
#
# COMPACT_ATOMS: atom_id res chain seq x y z
N MET A 1 6.64 -5.58 42.20
CA MET A 1 5.54 -4.64 42.53
C MET A 1 4.53 -4.75 41.41
N ASN A 2 3.30 -5.17 41.72
CA ASN A 2 2.23 -5.31 40.73
C ASN A 2 1.68 -3.90 40.48
N ASN A 3 1.86 -3.35 39.28
CA ASN A 3 1.25 -2.06 38.93
C ASN A 3 -0.19 -2.30 38.47
N ASP A 4 -1.15 -1.67 39.13
CA ASP A 4 -2.55 -1.70 38.70
C ASP A 4 -2.81 -0.59 37.67
N TYR A 5 -3.27 -1.02 36.50
CA TYR A 5 -3.56 -0.15 35.37
C TYR A 5 -5.03 -0.25 34.97
N HIS A 6 -5.64 0.89 34.70
CA HIS A 6 -7.05 1.00 34.34
C HIS A 6 -7.23 1.82 33.07
N VAL A 7 -8.29 1.52 32.33
CA VAL A 7 -8.71 2.29 31.16
C VAL A 7 -10.03 2.95 31.46
N LYS A 8 -10.13 4.26 31.28
CA LYS A 8 -11.39 5.01 31.39
C LYS A 8 -11.79 5.59 30.05
N LYS A 9 -13.10 5.55 29.81
CA LYS A 9 -13.73 6.25 28.71
C LYS A 9 -13.86 7.74 29.06
N VAL A 10 -13.33 8.62 28.22
CA VAL A 10 -13.33 10.07 28.41
C VAL A 10 -13.95 10.71 27.18
N PHE A 11 -14.81 11.70 27.38
CA PHE A 11 -15.44 12.42 26.27
C PHE A 11 -14.71 13.74 26.02
N HIS A 12 -14.31 13.97 24.76
CA HIS A 12 -13.77 15.24 24.29
C HIS A 12 -14.79 15.95 23.40
N PRO A 13 -15.18 17.22 23.67
CA PRO A 13 -16.22 17.92 22.94
C PRO A 13 -16.01 18.00 21.41
N ALA A 14 -14.75 18.10 20.97
CA ALA A 14 -14.43 18.24 19.54
C ALA A 14 -14.15 16.92 18.81
N HIS A 15 -13.87 15.84 19.56
CA HIS A 15 -13.33 14.62 18.95
C HIS A 15 -14.06 13.34 19.38
N GLY A 16 -15.08 13.45 20.24
CA GLY A 16 -15.91 12.32 20.68
C GLY A 16 -15.27 11.53 21.82
N GLU A 17 -15.45 10.21 21.81
CA GLU A 17 -15.06 9.33 22.91
C GLU A 17 -13.64 8.80 22.75
N PHE A 18 -12.85 8.89 23.81
CA PHE A 18 -11.48 8.39 23.90
C PHE A 18 -11.32 7.41 25.05
N TYR A 19 -10.27 6.61 24.98
CA TYR A 19 -9.83 5.76 26.07
C TYR A 19 -8.51 6.30 26.62
N GLN A 20 -8.47 6.56 27.92
CA GLN A 20 -7.29 7.05 28.62
C GLN A 20 -6.82 5.98 29.63
N PHE A 21 -5.52 5.72 29.63
CA PHE A 21 -4.89 4.78 30.55
C PHE A 21 -4.44 5.51 31.82
N PHE A 22 -4.62 4.85 32.97
CA PHE A 22 -4.25 5.36 34.28
C PHE A 22 -3.46 4.30 35.04
N LYS A 23 -2.45 4.75 35.78
CA LYS A 23 -1.81 3.98 36.85
C LYS A 23 -2.42 4.41 38.18
N ILE A 24 -2.78 3.44 39.02
CA ILE A 24 -3.29 3.70 40.36
C ILE A 24 -2.18 3.40 41.37
N ASP A 25 -1.92 4.37 42.25
CA ASP A 25 -1.10 4.16 43.43
C ASP A 25 -1.92 3.40 44.49
N GLN A 26 -1.50 2.18 44.83
CA GLN A 26 -2.27 1.31 45.74
C GLN A 26 -2.34 1.82 47.19
N ALA A 27 -1.41 2.70 47.61
CA ALA A 27 -1.39 3.22 48.98
C ALA A 27 -2.29 4.46 49.14
N THR A 28 -2.37 5.29 48.10
CA THR A 28 -3.08 6.58 48.14
C THR A 28 -4.36 6.59 47.32
N GLY A 29 -4.57 5.60 46.45
CA GLY A 29 -5.67 5.58 45.47
C GLY A 29 -5.52 6.64 44.37
N GLN A 30 -4.39 7.35 44.32
CA GLN A 30 -4.19 8.43 43.37
C GLN A 30 -4.04 7.87 41.95
N GLU A 31 -4.81 8.42 41.02
CA GLU A 31 -4.75 8.06 39.61
C GLU A 31 -3.84 9.04 38.85
N THR A 32 -2.93 8.49 38.05
CA THR A 32 -2.09 9.27 37.15
C THR A 32 -2.28 8.77 35.73
N ALA A 33 -2.57 9.68 34.79
CA ALA A 33 -2.64 9.33 33.37
C ALA A 33 -1.28 8.84 32.89
N VAL A 34 -1.26 7.73 32.14
CA VAL A 34 -0.03 7.15 31.60
C VAL A 34 -0.19 6.87 30.10
N SER A 35 0.92 6.97 29.38
CA SER A 35 1.02 6.42 28.03
C SER A 35 1.13 4.90 28.12
N PRO A 36 0.33 4.13 27.36
CA PRO A 36 0.45 2.67 27.34
C PRO A 36 1.78 2.20 26.73
N PHE A 37 2.45 3.03 25.92
CA PHE A 37 3.78 2.73 25.39
C PHE A 37 4.87 2.89 26.47
N ASP A 38 4.84 4.00 27.21
CA ASP A 38 5.82 4.25 28.29
C ASP A 38 5.64 3.29 29.47
N ALA A 39 4.40 2.83 29.71
CA ALA A 39 4.07 1.84 30.72
C ALA A 39 4.42 0.39 30.29
N GLY A 40 4.91 0.20 29.06
CA GLY A 40 5.24 -1.12 28.51
C GLY A 40 4.02 -2.01 28.23
N MET A 41 2.80 -1.45 28.22
CA MET A 41 1.58 -2.18 27.88
C MET A 41 1.49 -2.45 26.38
N PHE A 42 1.92 -1.48 25.58
CA PHE A 42 2.01 -1.62 24.14
C PHE A 42 3.46 -1.54 23.70
N GLN A 43 3.85 -2.48 22.85
CA GLN A 43 5.09 -2.34 22.11
C GLN A 43 4.80 -1.56 20.83
N PRO A 44 5.59 -0.53 20.51
CA PRO A 44 5.55 0.01 19.16
C PRO A 44 5.87 -1.15 18.22
N ILE A 45 4.92 -1.48 17.35
CA ILE A 45 5.24 -2.32 16.20
C ILE A 45 6.18 -1.44 15.40
N ASP A 46 7.46 -1.84 15.28
CA ASP A 46 8.35 -1.22 14.32
C ASP A 46 7.60 -1.21 13.00
N LYS A 47 7.25 0.00 12.53
CA LYS A 47 6.51 0.13 11.28
C LYS A 47 7.33 -0.65 10.27
N PRO A 48 6.80 -1.75 9.69
CA PRO A 48 7.61 -2.57 8.80
C PRO A 48 8.21 -1.63 7.76
N PRO A 49 9.50 -1.81 7.40
CA PRO A 49 10.19 -0.91 6.50
C PRO A 49 9.27 -0.68 5.30
N GLN A 50 8.86 0.57 5.12
CA GLN A 50 7.97 0.92 4.01
C GLN A 50 8.75 0.62 2.73
N PRO A 51 8.20 -0.20 1.82
CA PRO A 51 8.94 -0.58 0.64
C PRO A 51 9.19 0.66 -0.21
N GLU A 52 10.33 0.69 -0.89
CA GLU A 52 10.64 1.74 -1.83
C GLU A 52 9.61 1.73 -2.96
N ILE A 53 8.87 2.84 -3.10
CA ILE A 53 7.88 3.01 -4.16
C ILE A 53 8.60 3.52 -5.39
N LEU A 54 8.53 2.75 -6.47
CA LEU A 54 9.02 3.12 -7.77
C LEU A 54 7.86 3.53 -8.67
N SER A 55 8.10 4.48 -9.55
CA SER A 55 7.12 5.03 -10.48
C SER A 55 7.59 4.87 -11.92
N ILE A 56 6.62 4.80 -12.83
CA ILE A 56 6.87 4.77 -14.26
C ILE A 56 5.86 5.65 -15.00
N VAL A 57 6.39 6.42 -15.95
CA VAL A 57 5.59 7.16 -16.93
C VAL A 57 6.01 6.77 -18.35
N SER A 58 5.07 6.73 -19.28
CA SER A 58 5.37 6.44 -20.69
C SER A 58 4.69 7.40 -21.65
N LYS A 59 5.28 7.56 -22.85
CA LYS A 59 4.72 8.41 -23.91
C LYS A 59 3.31 7.98 -24.38
N ARG A 60 2.91 6.73 -24.13
CA ARG A 60 1.56 6.21 -24.44
C ARG A 60 0.56 6.41 -23.29
N GLY A 61 0.92 7.21 -22.28
CA GLY A 61 0.04 7.58 -21.19
C GLY A 61 -0.01 6.57 -20.05
N ALA A 62 1.00 5.71 -19.90
CA ALA A 62 1.15 4.98 -18.63
C ALA A 62 1.65 5.94 -17.54
N ASP A 63 1.12 5.81 -16.33
CA ASP A 63 1.42 6.59 -15.13
C ASP A 63 1.07 5.71 -13.92
N ALA A 64 2.06 4.98 -13.41
CA ALA A 64 1.86 3.91 -12.44
C ALA A 64 2.95 3.90 -11.38
N SER A 65 2.62 3.35 -10.21
CA SER A 65 3.56 3.16 -9.10
C SER A 65 3.50 1.71 -8.61
N GLY A 66 4.62 1.22 -8.08
CA GLY A 66 4.74 -0.13 -7.57
C GLY A 66 5.94 -0.32 -6.67
N TYR A 67 6.05 -1.49 -6.06
CA TYR A 67 7.11 -1.81 -5.12
C TYR A 67 7.45 -3.30 -5.14
N TYR A 68 8.65 -3.65 -4.68
CA TYR A 68 9.07 -5.04 -4.55
C TYR A 68 8.38 -5.72 -3.37
N THR A 69 7.85 -6.92 -3.61
CA THR A 69 7.32 -7.83 -2.58
C THR A 69 8.12 -9.12 -2.63
N GLY A 70 9.23 -9.17 -1.89
CA GLY A 70 10.25 -10.23 -2.07
C GLY A 70 10.81 -10.20 -3.49
N ASP A 71 10.73 -11.33 -4.20
CA ASP A 71 11.18 -11.47 -5.59
C ASP A 71 10.14 -11.00 -6.63
N LYS A 72 8.96 -10.58 -6.17
CA LYS A 72 7.83 -10.15 -7.01
C LYS A 72 7.70 -8.63 -7.01
N PHE A 73 6.75 -8.12 -7.80
CA PHE A 73 6.50 -6.69 -7.91
C PHE A 73 5.02 -6.37 -7.90
N THR A 74 4.59 -5.53 -6.97
CA THR A 74 3.19 -5.13 -6.82
C THR A 74 2.99 -3.78 -7.45
N VAL A 75 2.04 -3.66 -8.37
CA VAL A 75 1.57 -2.38 -8.92
C VAL A 75 0.40 -1.90 -8.07
N ILE A 76 0.47 -0.66 -7.63
CA ILE A 76 -0.46 -0.08 -6.65
C ILE A 76 -1.78 0.29 -7.35
N LYS A 77 -2.89 0.02 -6.69
CA LYS A 77 -4.23 0.49 -7.03
C LYS A 77 -4.24 1.95 -7.47
N GLY A 78 -5.02 2.26 -8.50
CA GLY A 78 -5.12 3.60 -9.06
C GLY A 78 -4.05 3.93 -10.09
N SER A 79 -3.06 3.04 -10.28
CA SER A 79 -2.12 3.12 -11.38
C SER A 79 -2.82 3.11 -12.74
N LYS A 80 -2.31 3.91 -13.68
CA LYS A 80 -2.83 4.02 -15.04
C LYS A 80 -1.93 3.28 -16.02
N PHE A 81 -2.47 2.27 -16.67
CA PHE A 81 -1.82 1.56 -17.74
C PHE A 81 -2.10 2.31 -19.05
N ALA A 82 -1.17 2.23 -20.00
CA ALA A 82 -1.35 2.83 -21.32
C ALA A 82 -2.61 2.26 -21.99
N ALA A 83 -3.45 3.09 -22.62
CA ALA A 83 -4.69 2.60 -23.26
C ALA A 83 -4.46 1.54 -24.35
N SER A 84 -3.35 1.62 -25.06
CA SER A 84 -3.03 0.72 -26.16
C SER A 84 -1.68 0.04 -25.99
N THR A 85 -1.45 -0.98 -26.81
CA THR A 85 -0.18 -1.67 -26.94
C THR A 85 0.56 -1.17 -28.18
N SER A 86 1.90 -1.23 -28.16
CA SER A 86 2.69 -0.96 -29.36
C SER A 86 2.57 -2.11 -30.37
N PRO A 87 2.79 -1.88 -31.67
CA PRO A 87 2.73 -2.94 -32.69
C PRO A 87 3.70 -4.12 -32.46
N ARG A 88 4.72 -3.92 -31.63
CA ARG A 88 5.73 -4.95 -31.27
C ARG A 88 5.65 -5.33 -29.79
N CYS A 89 4.51 -5.08 -29.13
CA CYS A 89 4.30 -5.51 -27.77
C CYS A 89 4.31 -7.05 -27.72
N PRO A 90 5.17 -7.68 -26.89
CA PRO A 90 5.14 -9.12 -26.70
C PRO A 90 3.75 -9.63 -26.29
N GLU A 91 3.32 -10.74 -26.89
CA GLU A 91 2.02 -11.36 -26.65
C GLU A 91 1.76 -11.64 -25.17
N ARG A 92 2.79 -12.08 -24.41
CA ARG A 92 2.68 -12.28 -22.96
C ARG A 92 2.18 -11.05 -22.18
N TYR A 93 2.50 -9.83 -22.62
CA TYR A 93 2.03 -8.61 -21.95
C TYR A 93 0.63 -8.21 -22.39
N ILE A 94 0.23 -8.59 -23.59
CA ILE A 94 -1.14 -8.46 -24.07
C ILE A 94 -2.02 -9.40 -23.24
N GLN A 95 -1.63 -10.68 -23.14
CA GLN A 95 -2.32 -11.69 -22.34
C GLN A 95 -2.50 -11.24 -20.89
N LEU A 96 -1.43 -10.79 -20.22
CA LEU A 96 -1.52 -10.28 -18.84
C LEU A 96 -2.54 -9.13 -18.70
N ARG A 97 -2.65 -8.25 -19.70
CA ARG A 97 -3.63 -7.16 -19.65
C ARG A 97 -5.04 -7.66 -19.88
N GLU A 98 -5.23 -8.59 -20.81
CA GLU A 98 -6.52 -9.21 -21.09
C GLU A 98 -7.03 -9.96 -19.88
N ASP A 99 -6.18 -10.73 -19.20
CA ASP A 99 -6.52 -11.45 -17.97
C ASP A 99 -7.00 -10.47 -16.88
N LEU A 100 -6.26 -9.37 -16.65
CA LEU A 100 -6.66 -8.35 -15.68
C LEU A 100 -7.96 -7.63 -16.05
N VAL A 101 -8.25 -7.45 -17.35
CA VAL A 101 -9.53 -6.88 -17.81
C VAL A 101 -10.67 -7.86 -17.56
N LEU A 102 -10.46 -9.16 -17.86
CA LEU A 102 -11.44 -10.22 -17.62
C LEU A 102 -11.76 -10.38 -16.13
N GLU A 103 -10.76 -10.21 -15.26
CA GLU A 103 -10.91 -10.23 -13.81
C GLU A 103 -11.53 -8.94 -13.23
N GLY A 104 -11.73 -7.90 -14.05
CA GLY A 104 -12.26 -6.61 -13.60
C GLY A 104 -11.25 -5.75 -12.81
N LEU A 105 -9.98 -6.17 -12.78
CA LEU A 105 -8.89 -5.46 -12.11
C LEU A 105 -8.37 -4.29 -12.94
N LEU A 106 -8.58 -4.32 -14.25
CA LEU A 106 -8.14 -3.27 -15.17
C LEU A 106 -9.34 -2.74 -15.99
N VAL A 107 -9.73 -1.49 -15.73
CA VAL A 107 -10.96 -0.90 -16.30
C VAL A 107 -10.62 0.23 -17.28
N PRO A 108 -11.18 0.25 -18.50
CA PRO A 108 -11.01 1.37 -19.41
C PRO A 108 -11.63 2.66 -18.86
N ILE A 109 -10.82 3.72 -18.74
CA ILE A 109 -11.26 5.05 -18.35
C ILE A 109 -10.62 6.07 -19.29
N HIS A 110 -11.46 6.75 -20.09
CA HIS A 110 -11.03 7.68 -21.12
C HIS A 110 -9.97 7.07 -22.05
N ASN A 111 -8.74 7.60 -22.02
CA ASN A 111 -7.62 7.18 -22.86
C ASN A 111 -6.55 6.42 -22.05
N GLN A 112 -6.96 5.73 -20.98
CA GLN A 112 -6.11 4.92 -20.11
C GLN A 112 -6.87 3.68 -19.62
N LEU A 113 -6.14 2.76 -19.00
CA LEU A 113 -6.72 1.66 -18.26
C LEU A 113 -6.39 1.86 -16.77
N LEU A 114 -7.40 1.96 -15.90
CA LEU A 114 -7.23 2.18 -14.47
C LEU A 114 -7.15 0.83 -13.73
N LEU A 115 -6.12 0.67 -12.91
CA LEU A 115 -5.98 -0.48 -12.02
C LEU A 115 -6.87 -0.31 -10.77
N MET A 116 -7.73 -1.28 -10.50
CA MET A 116 -8.77 -1.19 -9.47
C MET A 116 -8.31 -1.65 -8.08
N GLU A 117 -7.29 -2.51 -8.03
CA GLU A 117 -6.71 -3.09 -6.82
C GLU A 117 -5.18 -3.23 -6.96
N ASP A 118 -4.48 -3.52 -5.87
CA ASP A 118 -3.06 -3.84 -5.94
C ASP A 118 -2.89 -5.18 -6.67
N VAL A 119 -1.98 -5.24 -7.65
CA VAL A 119 -1.76 -6.45 -8.45
C VAL A 119 -0.30 -6.86 -8.38
N GLU A 120 -0.07 -8.09 -7.97
CA GLU A 120 1.24 -8.70 -7.89
C GLU A 120 1.63 -9.34 -9.24
N PHE A 121 2.78 -8.95 -9.75
CA PHE A 121 3.40 -9.53 -10.94
C PHE A 121 4.60 -10.38 -10.52
N VAL A 122 4.81 -11.48 -11.25
CA VAL A 122 5.95 -12.39 -11.03
C VAL A 122 7.33 -11.73 -11.19
N SER A 123 7.40 -10.54 -11.79
CA SER A 123 8.61 -9.72 -11.84
C SER A 123 8.29 -8.26 -12.17
N PRO A 124 9.16 -7.31 -11.82
CA PRO A 124 9.01 -5.89 -12.20
C PRO A 124 9.04 -5.68 -13.72
N THR A 125 9.67 -6.59 -14.47
CA THR A 125 9.70 -6.53 -15.94
C THR A 125 8.34 -6.90 -16.55
N ASN A 126 7.64 -7.87 -15.96
CA ASN A 126 6.29 -8.22 -16.38
C ASN A 126 5.30 -7.10 -16.05
N ALA A 127 5.40 -6.53 -14.84
CA ALA A 127 4.64 -5.34 -14.47
C ALA A 127 4.87 -4.19 -15.47
N MET A 128 6.13 -3.85 -15.74
CA MET A 128 6.47 -2.77 -16.67
C MET A 128 5.90 -3.01 -18.07
N GLY A 129 6.04 -4.22 -18.61
CA GLY A 129 5.55 -4.58 -19.95
C GLY A 129 4.03 -4.45 -20.08
N ALA A 130 3.30 -4.92 -19.08
CA ALA A 130 1.85 -4.78 -19.00
C ALA A 130 1.43 -3.31 -18.87
N VAL A 131 2.03 -2.56 -17.94
CA VAL A 131 1.75 -1.15 -17.67
C VAL A 131 1.94 -0.27 -18.91
N ILE A 132 3.08 -0.40 -19.60
CA ILE A 132 3.38 0.48 -20.76
C ILE A 132 2.81 -0.05 -22.08
N GLY A 133 2.31 -1.30 -22.11
CA GLY A 133 1.86 -1.97 -23.32
C GLY A 133 2.95 -2.03 -24.39
N GLY A 134 4.16 -2.49 -24.05
CA GLY A 134 5.27 -2.41 -24.98
C GLY A 134 6.42 -3.32 -24.63
N TRP A 135 7.41 -3.34 -25.53
CA TRP A 135 8.62 -4.12 -25.34
C TRP A 135 9.55 -3.48 -24.28
N VAL A 136 10.20 -4.30 -23.46
CA VAL A 136 10.97 -3.89 -22.27
C VAL A 136 12.35 -4.57 -22.25
N ARG A 137 13.41 -3.82 -21.91
CA ARG A 137 14.78 -4.31 -21.62
C ARG A 137 15.06 -4.27 -20.11
N GLY A 138 14.34 -5.09 -19.34
CA GLY A 138 14.43 -5.10 -17.87
C GLY A 138 13.72 -3.93 -17.17
N PRO A 139 13.74 -3.90 -15.83
CA PRO A 139 12.85 -3.05 -15.03
C PRO A 139 13.33 -1.60 -14.84
N HIS A 140 14.37 -1.17 -15.58
CA HIS A 140 15.03 0.14 -15.44
C HIS A 140 14.12 1.36 -15.69
N GLY A 141 12.89 1.15 -16.15
CA GLY A 141 11.89 2.21 -16.31
C GLY A 141 11.21 2.60 -15.00
N TRP A 142 11.24 1.73 -13.98
CA TRP A 142 10.81 2.03 -12.62
C TRP A 142 11.88 2.89 -11.93
N ARG A 143 11.48 4.04 -11.37
CA ARG A 143 12.36 5.04 -10.74
C ARG A 143 11.76 5.66 -9.50
#